data_AF-A0A2N6AH68-F1
#
_entry.id   AF-A0A2N6AH68-F1
#
_cell.length_a   1.000
_cell.length_b   1.000
_cell.length_c   1.000
_cell.angle_alpha   90.00
_cell.angle_beta   90.00
_cell.angle_gamma   90.00
#
_symmetry.space_group_name_H-M   'P 1'
#
loop_
_entity.id
_entity.type
_entity.pdbx_description
1 polymer ?
#
loop_
_entity_poly.entity_id
_entity_poly.type
_entity_poly.pdbx_seq_one_letter_code
_entity_poly.pdbx_strand_id
1 'polypeptide(L)'
;MKVTILGSGPSPGVPLIGNYWGGCDPHNPKNNRTRASILIEHLGHRILIDSSPDLRQQLLRENIDWIDAVLYTHGHADHTHGINDVFLFSPVSEKEHSHLC
;
A
#
# COMPACT_ATOMS: atom_id res chain seq x y z
N MET A 1 -14.41 13.49 5.35
CA MET A 1 -13.11 12.80 5.47
C MET A 1 -13.37 11.32 5.24
N LYS A 2 -12.59 10.65 4.41
CA LYS A 2 -12.68 9.21 4.15
C LYS A 2 -11.34 8.57 4.46
N VAL A 3 -11.37 7.39 5.08
CA VAL A 3 -10.16 6.61 5.39
C VAL A 3 -10.33 5.23 4.76
N THR A 4 -9.35 4.82 3.96
CA THR A 4 -9.31 3.52 3.31
C THR A 4 -8.20 2.69 3.95
N ILE A 5 -8.55 1.49 4.42
CA ILE A 5 -7.56 0.53 4.92
C ILE A 5 -6.94 -0.18 3.72
N LEU A 6 -5.71 0.18 3.38
CA LEU A 6 -4.97 -0.44 2.28
C LEU A 6 -4.48 -1.84 2.67
N GLY A 7 -3.99 -1.97 3.89
CA GLY A 7 -3.63 -3.24 4.51
C GLY A 7 -3.83 -3.22 6.02
N SER A 8 -4.03 -4.41 6.60
CA SER A 8 -4.31 -4.62 8.02
C SER A 8 -3.56 -5.82 8.60
N GLY A 9 -2.57 -6.32 7.85
CA GLY A 9 -1.73 -7.44 8.23
C GLY A 9 -0.58 -7.01 9.14
N PRO A 10 0.01 -7.96 9.88
CA PRO A 10 1.26 -7.74 10.59
C PRO A 10 2.42 -7.62 9.59
N SER A 11 3.63 -7.34 10.09
CA SER A 11 4.85 -7.21 9.27
C SER A 11 5.05 -8.30 8.20
N PRO A 12 4.85 -9.60 8.47
CA PRO A 12 5.00 -10.64 7.43
C PRO A 12 3.77 -10.83 6.52
N GLY A 13 2.67 -10.12 6.77
CA GLY A 13 1.37 -10.35 6.14
C GLY A 13 0.65 -11.61 6.66
N VAL A 14 -0.53 -11.87 6.09
CA VAL A 14 -1.26 -13.14 6.27
C VAL A 14 -1.77 -13.62 4.91
N PRO A 15 -1.50 -14.88 4.50
CA PRO A 15 -0.69 -15.88 5.21
C PRO A 15 0.80 -15.52 5.24
N LEU A 16 1.54 -16.13 6.15
CA LEU A 16 3.01 -16.12 6.09
C LEU A 16 3.49 -16.94 4.89
N ILE A 17 4.74 -16.67 4.47
CA ILE A 17 5.44 -17.46 3.44
C ILE A 17 5.36 -18.96 3.79
N GLY A 18 5.01 -19.77 2.79
CA GLY A 18 4.73 -21.20 2.99
C GLY A 18 3.26 -21.51 3.28
N ASN A 19 2.33 -20.60 2.99
CA ASN A 19 0.89 -20.78 3.17
C ASN A 19 0.50 -21.05 4.64
N TYR A 20 1.20 -20.40 5.58
CA TYR A 20 0.93 -20.55 7.01
C TYR A 20 -0.06 -19.48 7.49
N TRP A 21 -1.28 -19.92 7.82
CA TRP A 21 -2.39 -19.04 8.23
C TRP A 21 -2.48 -18.84 9.76
N GLY A 22 -1.70 -19.59 10.54
CA GLY A 22 -1.85 -19.63 11.99
C GLY A 22 -3.29 -20.05 12.37
N GLY A 23 -3.95 -19.22 13.19
CA GLY A 23 -5.35 -19.43 13.55
C GLY A 23 -6.38 -18.81 12.60
N CYS A 24 -5.96 -18.22 11.47
CA CYS A 24 -6.89 -17.63 10.50
C CYS A 24 -7.52 -18.70 9.60
N ASP A 25 -8.82 -18.55 9.32
CA ASP A 25 -9.51 -19.38 8.32
C ASP A 25 -9.05 -18.99 6.89
N PRO A 26 -8.42 -19.91 6.12
CA PRO A 26 -7.97 -19.65 4.76
C PRO A 26 -9.10 -19.45 3.74
N HIS A 27 -10.33 -19.90 4.07
CA HIS A 27 -11.49 -19.76 3.18
C HIS A 27 -12.21 -18.41 3.33
N ASN A 28 -11.92 -17.67 4.40
CA ASN A 28 -12.43 -16.31 4.56
C ASN A 28 -11.50 -15.31 3.85
N PRO A 29 -11.92 -14.68 2.74
CA PRO A 29 -11.05 -13.78 1.97
C PRO A 29 -10.56 -12.57 2.78
N LYS A 30 -11.26 -12.16 3.84
CA LYS A 30 -10.83 -11.07 4.74
C LYS A 30 -9.57 -11.41 5.56
N ASN A 31 -9.19 -12.68 5.61
CA ASN A 31 -7.97 -13.11 6.30
C ASN A 31 -6.72 -13.01 5.43
N ASN A 32 -6.85 -12.76 4.12
CA ASN A 32 -5.72 -12.41 3.30
C ASN A 32 -5.39 -10.92 3.52
N ARG A 33 -4.27 -10.63 4.19
CA ARG A 33 -3.93 -9.30 4.67
C ARG A 33 -2.53 -8.90 4.24
N THR A 34 -2.47 -7.85 3.42
CA THR A 34 -1.24 -7.12 3.11
C THR A 34 -0.77 -6.29 4.31
N ARG A 35 0.50 -5.86 4.30
CA ARG A 35 1.11 -5.07 5.38
C ARG A 35 0.35 -3.76 5.63
N ALA A 36 0.38 -3.30 6.87
CA ALA A 36 -0.39 -2.16 7.33
C ALA A 36 -0.06 -0.88 6.54
N SER A 37 -1.12 -0.24 6.04
CA SER A 37 -1.07 1.08 5.39
C SER A 37 -2.51 1.61 5.30
N ILE A 38 -2.67 2.93 5.31
CA ILE A 38 -3.98 3.58 5.09
C ILE A 38 -3.84 4.76 4.13
N LEU A 39 -4.94 5.07 3.45
CA LEU A 39 -5.09 6.29 2.67
C LEU A 39 -6.14 7.19 3.33
N ILE A 40 -5.79 8.46 3.53
CA ILE A 40 -6.71 9.48 4.03
C ILE A 40 -7.08 10.41 2.89
N GLU A 41 -8.37 10.54 2.64
CA GLU A 41 -8.95 11.45 1.65
C GLU A 41 -9.71 12.59 2.35
N HIS A 42 -9.23 13.81 2.18
CA HIS A 42 -9.83 15.00 2.79
C HIS A 42 -9.62 16.25 1.95
N LEU A 43 -10.70 17.00 1.70
CA LEU A 43 -10.68 18.27 0.96
C LEU A 43 -9.97 18.19 -0.42
N GLY A 44 -10.11 17.06 -1.12
CA GLY A 44 -9.46 16.84 -2.42
C GLY A 44 -8.02 16.33 -2.34
N HIS A 45 -7.45 16.21 -1.13
CA HIS A 45 -6.11 15.68 -0.93
C HIS A 45 -6.11 14.21 -0.51
N ARG A 46 -5.07 13.50 -0.93
CA ARG A 46 -4.76 12.10 -0.62
C ARG A 46 -3.44 12.01 0.13
N ILE A 47 -3.52 11.61 1.40
CA ILE A 47 -2.35 11.41 2.26
C ILE A 47 -2.18 9.90 2.49
N LEU A 48 -1.07 9.34 2.02
CA LEU A 48 -0.68 7.96 2.30
C LEU A 48 0.01 7.90 3.66
N ILE A 49 -0.39 6.94 4.50
CA ILE A 49 0.32 6.61 5.73
C ILE A 49 1.06 5.29 5.51
N ASP A 50 2.38 5.34 5.56
CA ASP A 50 3.34 4.25 5.29
C ASP A 50 3.30 3.70 3.85
N SER A 51 4.48 3.54 3.25
CA SER A 51 4.69 2.90 1.94
C SER A 51 5.06 1.43 2.13
N SER A 52 4.06 0.61 2.45
CA SER A 52 4.27 -0.82 2.65
C SER A 52 4.82 -1.48 1.38
N PRO A 53 5.50 -2.64 1.46
CA PRO A 53 6.01 -3.31 0.26
C PRO A 53 4.90 -3.84 -0.66
N ASP A 54 3.64 -3.82 -0.21
CA ASP A 54 2.46 -4.17 -1.00
C ASP A 54 1.84 -2.95 -1.71
N LEU A 55 2.46 -1.75 -1.60
CA LEU A 55 1.87 -0.47 -2.00
C LEU A 55 1.34 -0.50 -3.44
N ARG A 56 2.13 -0.94 -4.42
CA ARG A 56 1.64 -1.05 -5.81
C ARG A 56 0.33 -1.84 -5.91
N GLN A 57 0.25 -3.01 -5.28
CA GLN A 57 -0.96 -3.84 -5.32
C GLN A 57 -2.12 -3.17 -4.58
N GLN A 58 -1.85 -2.50 -3.46
CA GLN A 58 -2.84 -1.77 -2.69
C GLN A 58 -3.44 -0.60 -3.50
N LEU A 59 -2.60 0.22 -4.15
CA LEU A 59 -3.06 1.35 -4.95
C LEU A 59 -3.82 0.91 -6.20
N LEU A 60 -3.36 -0.14 -6.89
CA LEU A 60 -4.07 -0.72 -8.04
C LEU A 60 -5.44 -1.28 -7.63
N ARG A 61 -5.53 -1.99 -6.50
CA ARG A 61 -6.79 -2.54 -5.98
C ARG A 61 -7.83 -1.46 -5.73
N GLU A 62 -7.41 -0.32 -5.19
CA GLU A 62 -8.28 0.81 -4.85
C GLU A 62 -8.40 1.86 -5.99
N ASN A 63 -7.77 1.62 -7.15
CA ASN A 63 -7.71 2.55 -8.28
C ASN A 63 -7.20 3.95 -7.89
N ILE A 64 -6.07 4.01 -7.17
CA ILE A 64 -5.42 5.25 -6.75
C ILE A 64 -4.30 5.61 -7.73
N ASP A 65 -4.42 6.80 -8.29
CA ASP A 65 -3.62 7.33 -9.40
C ASP A 65 -2.80 8.59 -9.02
N TRP A 66 -3.02 9.15 -7.83
CA TRP A 66 -2.17 10.21 -7.26
C TRP A 66 -2.18 10.20 -5.73
N ILE A 67 -1.11 10.74 -5.15
CA ILE A 67 -0.92 10.95 -3.71
C ILE A 67 -0.26 12.33 -3.53
N ASP A 68 -0.78 13.16 -2.63
CA ASP A 68 -0.25 14.50 -2.34
C ASP A 68 0.94 14.45 -1.36
N ALA A 69 0.89 13.54 -0.39
CA ALA A 69 1.90 13.41 0.65
C ALA A 69 1.98 11.98 1.20
N VAL A 70 3.17 11.62 1.69
CA VAL A 70 3.40 10.37 2.43
C VAL A 70 3.86 10.73 3.85
N LEU A 71 3.19 10.16 4.85
CA LEU A 71 3.60 10.24 6.25
C LEU A 71 4.04 8.86 6.73
N TYR A 72 5.20 8.80 7.36
CA TYR A 72 5.71 7.57 7.96
C TYR A 72 5.45 7.55 9.45
N THR A 73 4.97 6.41 9.94
CA THR A 73 4.85 6.16 11.38
C THR A 73 6.22 5.89 12.01
N HIS A 74 7.04 5.04 11.36
CA HIS A 74 8.41 4.70 11.76
C HIS A 74 9.16 3.98 10.63
N GLY A 75 10.46 3.72 10.83
CA GLY A 75 11.39 3.25 9.80
C GLY A 75 11.55 1.74 9.64
N HIS A 76 10.52 0.92 9.91
CA HIS A 76 10.60 -0.53 9.66
C HIS A 76 10.24 -0.89 8.22
N ALA A 77 10.74 -2.05 7.77
CA ALA A 77 10.66 -2.50 6.39
C ALA A 77 9.22 -2.63 5.87
N ASP A 78 8.32 -3.14 6.70
CA ASP A 78 6.90 -3.29 6.42
C ASP A 78 6.14 -1.97 6.23
N HIS A 79 6.74 -0.85 6.64
CA HIS A 79 6.18 0.49 6.51
C HIS A 79 6.88 1.34 5.43
N THR A 80 8.06 0.94 4.96
CA THR A 80 8.95 1.82 4.16
C THR A 80 9.47 1.23 2.86
N HIS A 81 9.50 -0.09 2.70
CA HIS A 81 10.16 -0.71 1.54
C HIS A 81 9.31 -0.69 0.25
N GLY A 82 8.12 -0.08 0.26
CA GLY A 82 7.33 0.23 -0.94
C GLY A 82 7.63 1.61 -1.54
N ILE A 83 8.57 2.37 -0.97
CA ILE A 83 8.85 3.76 -1.35
C ILE A 83 9.16 3.94 -2.85
N ASN A 84 9.67 2.91 -3.52
CA ASN A 84 9.94 2.98 -4.96
C ASN A 84 8.68 3.30 -5.78
N ASP A 85 7.53 2.74 -5.39
CA ASP A 85 6.26 2.96 -6.11
C ASP A 85 5.72 4.39 -5.93
N VAL A 86 6.10 5.09 -4.87
CA VAL A 86 5.71 6.50 -4.64
C VAL A 86 6.33 7.41 -5.70
N PHE A 87 7.54 7.11 -6.16
CA PHE A 87 8.22 7.92 -7.18
C PHE A 87 7.50 7.91 -8.53
N LEU A 88 6.61 6.93 -8.78
CA LEU A 88 5.81 6.86 -10.00
C LEU A 88 4.82 8.03 -10.12
N PHE A 89 4.50 8.74 -9.04
CA PHE A 89 3.64 9.93 -9.07
C PHE A 89 4.41 11.25 -9.33
N SER A 90 5.74 11.19 -9.50
CA SER A 90 6.54 12.38 -9.78
C SER A 90 6.29 12.88 -11.22
N PRO A 91 6.23 14.21 -11.47
CA PRO A 91 6.15 14.75 -12.83
C PRO A 91 7.30 14.31 -13.77
N VAL A 92 8.40 13.80 -13.20
CA VAL A 92 9.52 13.21 -13.96
C VAL A 92 9.12 11.87 -14.59
N SER A 93 8.26 11.09 -13.92
CA SER A 93 7.82 9.76 -14.38
C SER A 93 6.89 9.82 -15.60
N GLU A 94 6.05 10.86 -15.71
CA GLU A 94 5.08 11.02 -16.81
C GLU A 94 5.75 11.05 -18.19
N LYS A 95 6.97 11.58 -18.28
CA LYS A 95 7.75 11.62 -19.53
C LYS A 95 8.40 10.29 -19.89
N GLU A 96 8.70 9.44 -18.92
CA GLU A 96 9.32 8.13 -19.16
C GLU A 96 8.27 7.06 -19.50
N HIS A 97 7.04 7.20 -19.01
CA HIS A 97 5.98 6.21 -19.20
C HIS A 97 5.44 6.10 -20.62
N SER A 98 5.62 7.10 -21.50
CA SER A 98 5.14 7.06 -22.89
C SER A 98 5.84 6.00 -23.76
N HIS A 99 6.93 5.40 -23.29
CA HIS A 99 7.67 4.34 -23.97
C HIS A 99 7.66 3.00 -23.21
N LEU A 100 6.98 2.95 -22.06
CA LEU A 100 6.85 1.77 -21.23
C LEU A 100 5.56 1.00 -21.57
N CYS A 101 5.38 0.65 -22.84
CA CYS A 101 4.72 -0.56 -23.37
C CYS A 101 4.79 -0.57 -24.89
#